data_AF-X1MPR2-F1
#
_entry.id   AF-X1MPR2-F1
#
_cell.length_a   1.000
_cell.length_b   1.000
_cell.length_c   1.000
_cell.angle_alpha   90.00
_cell.angle_beta   90.00
_cell.angle_gamma   90.00
#
_symmetry.space_group_name_H-M   'P 1'
#
loop_
_entity.id
_entity.type
_entity.pdbx_description
1 polymer ?
#
loop_
_entity_poly.entity_id
_entity_poly.type
_entity_poly.pdbx_seq_one_letter_code
_entity_poly.pdbx_strand_id
1 'polypeptide(L)' 'MDVKTILGVTIGDGAIIGLGTVVNKNIPSLAIVSNQCLHIIKYRDVAHYKTLEESGSHGGPNGVPIK' A
#
# COMPACT_ATOMS: atom_id res chain seq x y z
N MET A 1 6.91 2.06 12.32
CA MET A 1 6.13 3.20 11.80
C MET A 1 4.67 2.91 12.12
N ASP A 2 3.98 3.81 12.82
CA ASP A 2 2.64 3.58 13.39
C ASP A 2 1.57 3.82 12.32
N VAL A 3 0.91 2.76 11.85
CA VAL A 3 -0.27 2.83 10.99
C VAL A 3 -1.47 2.41 11.84
N LYS A 4 -2.45 3.30 11.97
CA LYS A 4 -3.68 3.04 12.73
C LYS A 4 -4.73 2.46 11.79
N THR A 5 -4.87 1.14 11.86
CA THR A 5 -5.88 0.38 11.11
C THR A 5 -7.01 -0.04 12.05
N ILE A 6 -8.26 0.12 11.63
CA ILE A 6 -9.42 -0.35 12.39
C ILE A 6 -9.54 -1.88 12.20
N LEU A 7 -9.82 -2.62 13.27
CA LEU A 7 -10.07 -4.07 13.20
C LEU A 7 -11.22 -4.37 12.23
N GLY A 8 -10.96 -5.15 11.18
CA GLY A 8 -11.97 -5.59 10.21
C GLY A 8 -11.91 -4.98 8.80
N VAL A 9 -10.90 -4.15 8.50
CA VAL A 9 -10.65 -3.67 7.13
C VAL A 9 -9.60 -4.51 6.41
N THR A 10 -9.84 -4.81 5.15
CA THR A 10 -8.91 -5.53 4.27
C THR A 10 -8.13 -4.54 3.42
N ILE A 11 -6.81 -4.72 3.37
CA ILE A 11 -5.89 -3.99 2.50
C ILE A 11 -5.57 -4.89 1.32
N GLY A 12 -5.93 -4.46 0.11
CA GLY A 12 -5.60 -5.19 -1.11
C GLY A 12 -4.10 -5.22 -1.39
N ASP A 13 -3.69 -6.24 -2.14
CA ASP A 13 -2.30 -6.44 -2.51
C ASP A 13 -1.73 -5.26 -3.32
N GLY A 14 -0.46 -4.92 -3.06
CA GLY A 14 0.21 -3.78 -3.69
C GLY A 14 -0.40 -2.38 -3.40
N ALA A 15 -1.35 -2.27 -2.46
CA ALA A 15 -1.91 -0.98 -2.06
C ALA A 15 -0.88 -0.12 -1.31
N ILE A 16 -0.90 1.19 -1.57
CA ILE A 16 0.02 2.16 -0.97
C ILE A 16 -0.77 3.07 -0.04
N ILE A 17 -0.38 3.11 1.24
CA ILE A 17 -1.01 3.93 2.26
C ILE A 17 -0.05 5.04 2.66
N GLY A 18 -0.48 6.29 2.48
CA GLY A 18 0.27 7.46 2.93
C GLY A 18 0.43 7.49 4.45
N LEU A 19 1.56 8.00 4.93
CA LEU A 19 1.81 8.19 6.35
C LEU A 19 0.74 9.11 6.97
N GLY A 20 0.26 8.77 8.17
CA GLY A 20 -0.79 9.53 8.86
C GLY A 20 -2.21 9.31 8.33
N THR A 21 -2.42 8.36 7.44
CA THR A 21 -3.76 7.97 6.95
C THR A 21 -4.49 7.14 7.99
N VAL A 22 -5.77 7.47 8.25
CA VAL A 22 -6.66 6.64 9.08
C VAL A 22 -7.45 5.71 8.17
N VAL A 23 -7.25 4.41 8.28
CA VAL A 23 -7.89 3.41 7.41
C VAL A 23 -9.19 2.92 8.03
N ASN A 24 -10.33 3.39 7.50
CA ASN A 24 -11.67 3.05 7.99
C ASN A 24 -12.57 2.26 7.01
N LYS A 25 -12.09 1.95 5.81
CA LYS A 25 -12.79 1.14 4.80
C LYS A 25 -11.80 0.21 4.11
N ASN A 26 -12.33 -0.81 3.43
CA ASN A 26 -11.53 -1.71 2.60
C ASN A 26 -10.82 -0.95 1.48
N ILE A 27 -9.54 -1.26 1.27
CA ILE A 27 -8.70 -0.63 0.25
C ILE A 27 -8.54 -1.62 -0.91
N PRO A 28 -8.92 -1.25 -2.14
CA PRO A 28 -8.73 -2.12 -3.29
C PRO A 28 -7.24 -2.34 -3.59
N SER A 29 -6.91 -3.47 -4.22
CA SER A 29 -5.54 -3.77 -4.65
C SER A 29 -4.99 -2.66 -5.56
N LEU A 30 -3.70 -2.37 -5.44
CA LEU A 30 -2.99 -1.33 -6.19
C LEU A 30 -3.50 0.10 -5.96
N ALA A 31 -4.43 0.33 -5.04
CA ALA A 31 -4.91 1.66 -4.73
C ALA A 31 -3.88 2.45 -3.92
N ILE A 32 -3.73 3.72 -4.25
CA ILE A 32 -2.90 4.69 -3.53
C ILE A 32 -3.85 5.58 -2.74
N VAL A 33 -3.85 5.41 -1.43
CA VAL A 33 -4.68 6.17 -0.49
C VAL A 33 -3.80 7.06 0.37
N SER A 34 -4.25 8.29 0.61
CA SER A 34 -3.65 9.17 1.61
C SER A 34 -4.76 10.06 2.18
N ASN A 35 -4.48 10.71 3.31
CA ASN A 35 -5.35 11.64 4.07
C ASN A 35 -6.10 11.01 5.26
N GLN A 36 -6.52 11.84 6.22
CA GLN A 36 -7.34 11.48 7.36
C GLN A 36 -8.71 10.94 6.95
N CYS A 37 -9.29 11.51 5.89
CA CYS A 37 -10.48 11.00 5.23
C CYS A 37 -9.99 10.15 4.05
N LEU A 38 -10.08 8.82 4.21
CA LEU A 38 -9.63 7.84 3.22
C LEU A 38 -10.15 8.18 1.82
N HIS A 39 -9.27 8.71 0.97
CA HIS A 39 -9.54 8.98 -0.43
C HIS A 39 -8.52 8.25 -1.30
N ILE A 40 -9.00 7.61 -2.36
CA ILE A 40 -8.15 7.04 -3.40
C ILE A 40 -7.66 8.18 -4.28
N ILE A 41 -6.36 8.44 -4.24
CA ILE A 41 -5.72 9.50 -5.02
C ILE A 41 -5.44 8.99 -6.43
N LYS A 42 -4.97 7.75 -6.53
CA LYS A 42 -4.57 7.12 -7.79
C LYS A 42 -4.54 5.60 -7.64
N TYR A 43 -4.42 4.91 -8.77
CA TYR A 43 -4.01 3.51 -8.81
C TYR A 43 -2.57 3.40 -9.28
N ARG A 44 -1.86 2.40 -8.76
CA ARG A 44 -0.51 2.04 -9.18
C ARG A 44 -0.55 1.45 -10.59
N ASP A 45 0.54 1.66 -11.33
CA ASP A 45 0.74 0.99 -12.61
C ASP A 45 0.91 -0.52 -12.39
N VAL A 46 0.03 -1.30 -13.03
CA VAL A 46 -0.05 -2.76 -12.87
C VAL A 46 1.19 -3.44 -13.46
N ALA A 47 1.68 -2.95 -14.60
CA ALA A 47 2.82 -3.56 -15.29
C ALA A 47 4.10 -3.38 -14.45
N HIS A 48 4.32 -2.17 -13.94
CA HIS A 48 5.45 -1.86 -13.07
C HIS A 48 5.39 -2.66 -11.76
N TYR A 49 4.21 -2.82 -11.17
CA TYR A 49 4.05 -3.65 -9.97
C TYR A 49 4.45 -5.09 -10.24
N LYS A 50 3.92 -5.69 -11.31
CA LYS A 50 4.18 -7.07 -11.68
C LYS A 50 5.65 -7.34 -11.96
N THR A 51 6.35 -6.42 -12.64
CA THR A 51 7.80 -6.53 -12.86
C THR A 51 8.59 -6.55 -11.55
N LEU A 52 8.18 -5.76 -10.54
CA LEU A 52 8.82 -5.75 -9.22
C LEU A 52 8.51 -7.00 -8.40
N GLU A 53 7.33 -7.58 -8.58
CA GLU A 53 6.98 -8.87 -7.98
C GLU A 53 7.79 -10.01 -8.58
N GLU A 54 7.89 -10.06 -9.91
CA GLU A 54 8.67 -11.06 -10.63
C GLU A 54 10.18 -10.95 -10.32
N SER A 55 10.68 -9.74 -10.06
CA SER A 55 12.07 -9.51 -9.70
C SER A 55 12.38 -9.70 -8.21
N GLY A 56 11.38 -10.02 -7.38
CA GLY A 56 11.52 -10.18 -5.93
C GLY A 56 12.09 -8.95 -5.21
N SER A 57 12.08 -7.79 -5.87
CA SER A 57 12.76 -6.58 -5.39
C SER A 57 11.86 -5.78 -4.45
N HIS A 58 11.39 -6.41 -3.38
CA HIS A 58 10.57 -5.73 -2.39
C HIS A 58 11.45 -4.93 -1.43
N GLY A 59 11.03 -3.72 -1.08
CA GLY A 59 11.73 -2.90 -0.09
C GLY A 59 11.70 -3.57 1.28
N GLY A 60 12.85 -4.01 1.77
CA GLY A 60 13.06 -4.53 3.11
C GLY A 60 13.20 -3.45 4.17
N PRO A 61 13.42 -3.85 5.43
CA PRO A 61 13.69 -2.90 6.51
C PRO A 61 14.87 -1.99 6.12
N ASN A 62 14.68 -0.68 6.27
CA ASN A 62 15.64 0.37 5.86
C ASN A 62 15.85 0.55 4.34
N GLY A 63 14.94 0.08 3.49
CA GLY A 63 15.01 0.29 2.04
C GLY A 63 15.97 -0.64 1.31
N VAL A 64 16.52 -1.65 1.99
CA VAL A 64 17.33 -2.70 1.39
C VAL A 64 16.40 -3.73 0.77
N PRO A 65 16.54 -4.14 -0.50
CA PRO A 65 15.67 -5.14 -1.09
C PRO A 65 15.75 -6.47 -0.32
N ILE A 66 14.61 -7.04 0.09
CA ILE A 66 14.55 -8.41 0.62
C ILE A 66 14.65 -9.37 -0.57
N LYS A 67 15.78 -10.06 -0.68
CA LYS A 67 15.95 -11.16 -1.62
C LYS A 67 15.65 -12.47 -0.91
#